data_AF-A0A538UDT3-F1
#
_entry.id   AF-A0A538UDT3-F1
#
_cell.length_a   1.000
_cell.length_b   1.000
_cell.length_c   1.000
_cell.angle_alpha   90.00
_cell.angle_beta   90.00
_cell.angle_gamma   90.00
#
_symmetry.space_group_name_H-M   'P 1'
#
loop_
_entity.id
_entity.type
_entity.pdbx_description
1 polymer ?
#
loop_
_entity_poly.entity_id
_entity_poly.type
_entity_poly.pdbx_seq_one_letter_code
_entity_poly.pdbx_strand_id
1 'polypeptide(L)'
;MRRHRAAFGVGEEAIFDADRSVILNAYTGGSDHLKKTWAEAPRHRDERFNELCRRSLDYERGDDFLQLGQVNLFTLWRYLSHALPRDAWAVALSRYSFVLANTLVVPVLQWLRPDHAMGDLRPRRTR
;
A
#
# COMPACT_ATOMS: atom_id res chain seq x y z
N MET A 1 8.32 -14.09 -0.02
CA MET A 1 8.29 -14.61 -1.40
C MET A 1 7.92 -16.10 -1.52
N ARG A 2 8.56 -17.03 -0.78
CA ARG A 2 8.45 -18.50 -0.96
C ARG A 2 7.03 -19.12 -1.11
N ARG A 3 5.98 -18.53 -0.53
CA ARG A 3 4.58 -19.01 -0.64
C ARG A 3 3.68 -18.14 -1.51
N HIS A 4 4.19 -17.02 -2.04
CA HIS A 4 3.40 -16.00 -2.72
C HIS A 4 4.05 -15.54 -4.03
N ARG A 5 4.78 -16.42 -4.73
CA ARG A 5 5.50 -16.07 -5.97
C ARG A 5 4.59 -15.48 -7.06
N ALA A 6 3.37 -16.00 -7.16
CA ALA A 6 2.34 -15.48 -8.06
C ALA A 6 2.05 -13.99 -7.86
N ALA A 7 2.11 -13.47 -6.62
CA ALA A 7 1.91 -12.05 -6.34
C ALA A 7 3.05 -11.16 -6.88
N PHE A 8 4.22 -11.75 -7.13
CA PHE A 8 5.38 -11.07 -7.71
C PHE A 8 5.55 -11.39 -9.21
N GLY A 9 4.73 -12.27 -9.78
CA GLY A 9 4.84 -12.65 -11.20
C GLY A 9 6.12 -13.42 -11.57
N VAL A 10 6.72 -14.12 -10.60
CA VAL A 10 8.00 -14.84 -10.77
C VAL A 10 7.79 -16.36 -10.78
N GLY A 11 8.65 -17.10 -11.50
CA GLY A 11 8.61 -18.56 -11.57
C GLY A 11 9.16 -19.27 -10.34
N GLU A 12 9.18 -20.61 -10.34
CA GLU A 12 9.45 -21.42 -9.14
C GLU A 12 10.91 -21.30 -8.66
N GLU A 13 11.82 -21.19 -9.62
CA GLU A 13 13.25 -20.97 -9.53
C GLU A 13 13.65 -19.60 -8.95
N ALA A 14 12.70 -18.66 -8.81
CA ALA A 14 12.97 -17.37 -8.22
C ALA A 14 13.27 -17.51 -6.71
N ILE A 15 14.35 -16.88 -6.26
CA ILE A 15 14.82 -16.89 -4.86
C ILE A 15 14.94 -15.45 -4.36
N PHE A 16 14.41 -15.18 -3.15
CA PHE A 16 14.58 -13.88 -2.51
C PHE A 16 15.82 -13.89 -1.61
N ASP A 17 16.80 -13.06 -1.95
CA ASP A 17 17.94 -12.70 -1.11
C ASP A 17 17.53 -11.51 -0.23
N ALA A 18 17.27 -11.78 1.05
CA ALA A 18 16.77 -10.78 1.99
C ALA A 18 17.82 -9.74 2.38
N ASP A 19 19.10 -10.14 2.46
CA ASP A 19 20.19 -9.27 2.89
C ASP A 19 20.45 -8.16 1.87
N ARG A 20 20.29 -8.49 0.59
CA ARG A 20 20.44 -7.54 -0.52
C ARG A 20 19.11 -6.98 -1.02
N SER A 21 18.00 -7.55 -0.55
CA SER A 21 16.65 -7.25 -1.04
C SER A 21 16.53 -7.43 -2.56
N VAL A 22 17.09 -8.53 -3.08
CA VAL A 22 17.11 -8.89 -4.50
C VAL A 22 16.31 -10.17 -4.71
N ILE A 23 15.51 -10.20 -5.78
CA ILE A 23 14.93 -11.43 -6.30
C ILE A 23 15.88 -11.94 -7.39
N LEU A 24 16.51 -13.08 -7.11
CA LEU A 24 17.32 -13.82 -8.06
C LEU A 24 16.41 -14.58 -9.01
N ASN A 25 16.76 -14.64 -10.30
CA ASN A 25 15.90 -15.22 -11.34
C ASN A 25 14.47 -14.62 -11.31
N ALA A 26 14.34 -13.29 -11.28
CA ALA A 26 13.04 -12.63 -11.18
C ALA A 26 12.22 -12.76 -12.47
N TYR A 27 12.89 -12.81 -13.62
CA TYR A 27 12.26 -12.81 -14.95
C TYR A 27 12.22 -14.21 -15.55
N THR A 28 11.51 -15.13 -14.89
CA THR A 28 11.38 -16.52 -15.35
C THR A 28 9.92 -16.97 -15.37
N GLY A 29 9.60 -17.91 -16.26
CA GLY A 29 8.21 -18.31 -16.54
C GLY A 29 7.52 -17.31 -17.48
N GLY A 30 6.40 -16.71 -17.06
CA GLY A 30 5.61 -15.80 -17.89
C GLY A 30 6.26 -14.44 -18.18
N SER A 31 7.27 -14.05 -17.40
CA SER A 31 7.95 -12.75 -17.48
C SER A 31 9.31 -12.80 -18.20
N ASP A 32 9.70 -13.95 -18.76
CA ASP A 32 11.01 -14.16 -19.39
C ASP A 32 11.29 -13.16 -20.54
N HIS A 33 10.28 -12.88 -21.34
CA HIS A 33 10.34 -11.88 -22.42
C HIS A 33 10.53 -10.42 -21.95
N LEU A 34 10.39 -10.14 -20.64
CA LEU A 34 10.62 -8.82 -20.05
C LEU A 34 12.06 -8.63 -19.55
N LYS A 35 12.85 -9.71 -19.55
CA LYS A 35 14.26 -9.66 -19.15
C LYS A 35 15.04 -8.75 -20.08
N LYS A 36 15.88 -7.89 -19.49
CA LYS A 36 16.70 -6.92 -20.22
C LYS A 36 18.16 -7.12 -19.87
N THR A 37 19.02 -6.97 -20.86
CA THR A 37 20.46 -6.88 -20.63
C THR A 37 20.81 -5.55 -19.96
N TRP A 38 22.02 -5.46 -19.39
CA TRP A 38 22.53 -4.21 -18.85
C TRP A 38 22.51 -3.07 -19.87
N ALA A 39 22.72 -3.36 -21.17
CA ALA A 39 22.77 -2.36 -22.23
C ALA A 39 21.37 -1.81 -22.57
N GLU A 40 20.33 -2.63 -22.48
CA GLU A 40 18.94 -2.28 -22.80
C GLU A 40 18.18 -1.71 -21.60
N ALA A 41 18.64 -1.99 -20.38
CA ALA A 41 18.04 -1.49 -19.16
C ALA A 41 18.05 0.06 -19.12
N PRO A 42 16.92 0.71 -18.81
CA PRO A 42 16.85 2.16 -18.72
C PRO A 42 17.78 2.69 -17.63
N ARG A 43 18.49 3.78 -17.93
CA ARG A 43 19.41 4.42 -16.99
C ARG A 43 18.67 5.37 -16.07
N HIS A 44 19.02 5.34 -14.79
CA HIS A 44 18.61 6.35 -13.84
C HIS A 44 19.39 7.65 -14.09
N ARG A 45 18.79 8.81 -13.78
CA ARG A 45 19.41 10.14 -13.98
C ARG A 45 20.65 10.36 -13.11
N ASP A 46 20.69 9.75 -11.94
CA ASP A 46 21.82 9.78 -11.01
C ASP A 46 22.63 8.48 -11.12
N GLU A 47 23.91 8.62 -11.47
CA GLU A 47 24.84 7.52 -11.77
C GLU A 47 25.06 6.58 -10.58
N ARG A 48 24.91 7.05 -9.34
CA ARG A 48 25.12 6.21 -8.15
C ARG A 48 24.17 5.02 -8.12
N PHE A 49 22.94 5.21 -8.61
CA PHE A 49 21.95 4.14 -8.71
C PHE A 49 22.31 3.14 -9.82
N ASN A 50 22.79 3.65 -10.97
CA ASN A 50 23.25 2.78 -12.05
C ASN A 50 24.44 1.92 -11.56
N GLU A 51 25.39 2.52 -10.85
CA GLU A 51 26.55 1.79 -10.29
C GLU A 51 26.12 0.73 -9.27
N LEU A 52 25.18 1.06 -8.39
CA LEU A 52 24.61 0.09 -7.45
C LEU A 52 23.99 -1.09 -8.19
N CYS A 53 23.13 -0.84 -9.19
CA CYS A 53 22.50 -1.90 -9.97
C CYS A 53 23.53 -2.75 -10.71
N ARG A 54 24.52 -2.12 -11.35
CA ARG A 54 25.60 -2.82 -12.06
C ARG A 54 26.39 -3.77 -11.15
N ARG A 55 26.67 -3.34 -9.92
CA ARG A 55 27.43 -4.13 -8.94
C ARG A 55 26.59 -5.19 -8.26
N SER A 56 25.29 -4.97 -8.15
CA SER A 56 24.40 -5.75 -7.28
C SER A 56 23.46 -6.69 -8.03
N LEU A 57 23.29 -6.54 -9.34
CA LEU A 57 22.35 -7.35 -10.12
C LEU A 57 23.08 -8.11 -11.22
N ASP A 58 22.74 -9.38 -11.36
CA ASP A 58 23.10 -10.18 -12.51
C ASP A 58 21.97 -10.09 -13.56
N TYR A 59 22.17 -9.23 -14.57
CA TYR A 59 21.20 -9.00 -15.64
C TYR A 59 21.02 -10.22 -16.55
N GLU A 60 22.08 -11.01 -16.73
CA GLU A 60 22.04 -12.25 -17.51
C GLU A 60 21.29 -13.36 -16.78
N ARG A 61 21.31 -13.37 -15.44
CA ARG A 61 20.41 -14.21 -14.64
C ARG A 61 18.98 -13.65 -14.62
N GLY A 62 18.83 -12.33 -14.64
CA GLY A 62 17.55 -11.64 -14.55
C GLY A 62 17.19 -11.30 -13.10
N ASP A 63 18.18 -10.85 -12.34
CA ASP A 63 17.96 -10.37 -10.98
C ASP A 63 17.24 -9.02 -10.97
N ASP A 64 16.44 -8.77 -9.94
CA ASP A 64 15.83 -7.46 -9.72
C ASP A 64 15.74 -7.09 -8.24
N PHE A 65 15.77 -5.79 -7.94
CA PHE A 65 15.57 -5.30 -6.59
C PHE A 65 14.09 -5.38 -6.20
N LEU A 66 13.82 -6.00 -5.05
CA LEU A 66 12.51 -5.92 -4.43
C LEU A 66 12.43 -4.64 -3.60
N GLN A 67 11.82 -3.60 -4.17
CA GLN A 67 11.57 -2.35 -3.47
C GLN A 67 10.30 -2.46 -2.62
N LEU A 68 10.46 -2.84 -1.35
CA LEU A 68 9.37 -2.73 -0.38
C LEU A 68 9.34 -1.32 0.20
N GLY A 69 8.40 -0.50 -0.24
CA GLY A 69 8.14 0.79 0.39
C GLY A 69 7.55 0.59 1.79
N GLN A 70 8.23 1.09 2.82
CA GLN A 70 7.62 1.14 4.15
C GLN A 70 6.51 2.18 4.17
N VAL A 71 5.27 1.72 4.27
CA VAL A 71 4.12 2.61 4.47
C VAL A 71 4.05 2.96 5.96
N ASN A 72 4.53 4.15 6.30
CA ASN A 72 4.24 4.78 7.58
C ASN A 72 3.07 5.78 7.41
N LEU A 73 2.52 6.27 8.52
CA LEU A 73 1.36 7.20 8.49
C LEU A 73 1.65 8.45 7.64
N PHE A 74 2.88 8.96 7.69
CA PHE A 74 3.29 10.13 6.91
C PHE A 74 3.36 9.84 5.41
N THR A 75 3.96 8.72 5.01
CA THR A 75 4.03 8.27 3.61
C THR A 75 2.63 7.98 3.07
N LEU A 76 1.77 7.35 3.88
CA LEU A 76 0.37 7.11 3.54
C LEU A 76 -0.39 8.43 3.34
N TRP A 77 -0.27 9.37 4.28
CA TRP A 77 -0.88 10.70 4.16
C TRP A 77 -0.42 11.44 2.92
N ARG A 78 0.89 11.47 2.65
CA ARG A 78 1.47 12.11 1.47
C ARG A 78 1.00 11.46 0.17
N TYR A 79 0.91 10.14 0.15
CA TYR A 79 0.39 9.40 -0.99
C TYR A 79 -1.09 9.74 -1.22
N LEU A 80 -1.93 9.67 -0.19
CA LEU A 80 -3.36 9.98 -0.28
C LEU A 80 -3.60 11.44 -0.72
N SER A 81 -2.80 12.39 -0.22
CA SER A 81 -2.96 13.80 -0.59
C SER A 81 -2.64 14.09 -2.05
N HIS A 82 -1.79 13.28 -2.68
CA HIS A 82 -1.45 13.40 -4.10
C HIS A 82 -2.34 12.54 -5.00
N ALA A 83 -2.71 11.35 -4.55
CA ALA A 83 -3.48 10.39 -5.34
C ALA A 83 -4.98 10.69 -5.38
N LEU A 84 -5.52 11.32 -4.33
CA LEU A 84 -6.94 11.66 -4.27
C LEU A 84 -7.21 13.02 -4.92
N PRO A 85 -8.25 13.13 -5.76
CA PRO A 85 -8.68 14.41 -6.29
C PRO A 85 -9.24 15.31 -5.16
N ARG A 86 -9.18 16.62 -5.34
CA ARG A 86 -9.46 17.60 -4.26
C ARG A 86 -10.88 17.49 -3.69
N ASP A 87 -11.84 17.11 -4.52
CA ASP A 87 -13.24 16.86 -4.17
C ASP A 87 -13.43 15.62 -3.28
N ALA A 88 -12.61 14.58 -3.48
CA ALA A 88 -12.66 13.37 -2.65
C ALA A 88 -12.38 13.66 -1.16
N TRP A 89 -11.58 14.68 -0.86
CA TRP A 89 -11.32 15.12 0.53
C TRP A 89 -12.57 15.70 1.20
N ALA A 90 -13.38 16.47 0.48
CA ALA A 90 -14.62 17.02 1.01
C ALA A 90 -15.64 15.91 1.30
N VAL A 91 -15.71 14.91 0.42
CA VAL A 91 -16.57 13.73 0.60
C VAL A 91 -16.10 12.87 1.77
N ALA A 92 -14.79 12.64 1.89
CA ALA A 92 -14.22 11.89 3.01
C ALA A 92 -14.47 12.60 4.34
N LEU A 93 -14.26 13.92 4.39
CA LEU A 93 -14.50 14.72 5.58
C LEU A 93 -15.98 14.74 5.98
N SER A 94 -16.91 14.86 5.02
CA SER A 94 -18.34 14.86 5.32
C SER A 94 -18.81 13.52 5.88
N ARG A 95 -18.36 12.40 5.29
CA ARG A 95 -18.65 11.05 5.80
C ARG A 95 -18.06 10.83 7.19
N TYR A 96 -16.80 11.20 7.39
CA TYR A 96 -16.15 11.08 8.70
C TYR A 96 -16.88 11.91 9.77
N SER A 97 -17.25 13.15 9.45
CA SER A 97 -18.00 14.04 10.35
C SER A 97 -19.37 13.48 10.68
N PHE A 98 -20.08 12.91 9.69
CA PHE A 98 -21.38 12.28 9.91
C PHE A 98 -21.29 11.09 10.88
N VAL A 99 -20.31 10.20 10.67
CA VAL A 99 -20.07 9.05 11.56
C VAL A 99 -19.68 9.52 12.97
N LEU A 100 -18.79 10.51 13.07
CA LEU A 100 -18.35 11.07 14.36
C LEU A 100 -19.50 11.71 15.13
N ALA A 101 -20.35 12.49 14.44
CA ALA A 101 -21.54 13.08 15.03
C ALA A 101 -22.50 12.01 15.55
N ASN A 102 -22.73 10.94 14.76
CA ASN A 102 -23.60 9.85 15.19
C ASN A 102 -23.00 9.02 16.34
N THR A 103 -21.69 8.97 16.46
CA THR A 103 -21.01 8.20 17.52
C THR A 103 -20.84 8.99 18.81
N LEU A 104 -20.63 10.31 18.74
CA LEU A 104 -20.37 11.14 19.93
C LEU A 104 -21.59 11.94 20.36
N VAL A 105 -22.27 12.60 19.42
CA VAL A 105 -23.33 13.56 19.75
C VAL A 105 -24.63 12.84 20.08
N VAL A 106 -25.00 11.85 19.26
CA VAL A 106 -26.28 11.14 19.41
C VAL A 106 -26.37 10.38 20.75
N PRO A 107 -25.34 9.65 21.22
CA PRO A 107 -25.40 9.00 22.54
C PRO A 107 -25.43 9.98 23.71
N VAL A 108 -24.75 11.12 23.60
CA VAL A 108 -24.80 12.17 24.64
C VAL A 108 -26.19 12.80 24.71
N LEU A 109 -26.80 13.09 23.56
CA LEU A 109 -28.19 13.58 23.52
C LEU A 109 -29.18 12.55 24.06
N GLN A 110 -29.02 11.27 23.71
CA GLN A 110 -29.82 10.17 24.25
C GLN A 110 -29.69 10.06 25.78
N TRP A 111 -28.49 10.30 26.33
CA TRP A 111 -28.27 10.29 27.77
C TRP A 111 -29.00 11.44 28.49
N LEU A 112 -29.05 12.63 27.85
CA LEU A 112 -29.76 13.80 28.37
C LEU A 112 -31.28 13.71 28.20
N ARG A 113 -31.77 12.94 27.22
CA ARG A 113 -33.19 12.72 26.89
C ARG A 113 -33.49 11.22 26.79
N PRO A 114 -33.45 10.47 27.91
CA PRO A 114 -33.57 9.00 27.89
C PRO A 114 -35.00 8.51 27.57
N ASP A 115 -35.96 9.42 27.53
CA ASP A 115 -37.39 9.22 27.27
C ASP A 115 -37.75 9.16 25.77
N HIS A 116 -36.87 9.65 24.89
CA HIS A 116 -37.09 9.64 23.44
C HIS A 116 -36.22 8.62 22.70
N ALA A 117 -36.78 8.00 21.67
CA ALA A 117 -36.05 7.08 20.78
C ALA A 117 -35.36 7.86 19.65
N MET A 118 -34.07 7.63 19.43
CA MET A 118 -33.32 8.18 18.27
C MET A 118 -32.68 7.03 17.48
N GLY A 119 -33.35 6.63 16.39
CA GLY A 119 -32.87 5.56 15.50
C GLY A 119 -32.74 4.22 16.22
N ASP A 120 -31.54 3.63 16.19
CA ASP A 120 -31.24 2.35 16.84
C ASP A 120 -31.10 2.45 18.37
N LEU A 121 -31.05 3.68 18.93
CA LEU A 121 -30.96 3.88 20.38
C LEU A 121 -32.36 3.82 21.01
N ARG A 122 -32.55 2.81 21.87
CA ARG A 122 -33.83 2.58 22.55
C ARG A 122 -33.98 3.46 23.80
N PRO A 123 -35.17 4.01 24.06
CA PRO A 123 -35.45 4.76 25.27
C PRO A 123 -35.38 3.83 26.50
N ARG A 124 -34.97 4.40 27.64
CA ARG A 124 -34.83 3.65 28.89
C ARG A 124 -36.23 3.24 29.37
N ARG A 125 -36.46 1.94 29.57
CA ARG A 125 -37.69 1.43 30.23
C ARG A 125 -37.75 1.99 31.65
N THR A 126 -38.62 2.96 31.88
CA THR A 126 -39.09 3.33 33.21
C THR A 126 -39.93 2.17 33.75
N ARG A 127 -39.55 1.67 34.93
CA ARG A 127 -40.35 0.73 35.71
C ARG A 127 -41.46 1.49 36.42
#